data_AF-A0AAD4M886-F1
#
_entry.id   AF-A0AAD4M886-F1
#
_cell.length_a   1.000
_cell.length_b   1.000
_cell.length_c   1.000
_cell.angle_alpha   90.00
_cell.angle_beta   90.00
_cell.angle_gamma   90.00
#
_symmetry.space_group_name_H-M   'P 1'
#
loop_
_entity.id
_entity.type
_entity.pdbx_description
1 polymer ?
#
loop_
_entity_poly.entity_id
_entity_poly.type
_entity_poly.pdbx_seq_one_letter_code
_entity_poly.pdbx_strand_id
1 'polypeptide(L)' 'GSGFHPHLPGFKHKFLAKALGASMWFFIFYRAREDGPKLLGLKHPWEGHGHKHHEE' A
#
# COMPACT_ATOMS: atom_id res chain seq x y z
N GLY A 1 -4.98 -48.13 4.96
CA GLY A 1 -5.59 -46.97 4.28
C GLY A 1 -4.48 -46.11 3.73
N SER A 2 -4.54 -45.77 2.44
CA SER A 2 -3.62 -44.83 1.80
C SER A 2 -3.91 -43.43 2.34
N GLY A 3 -3.08 -42.95 3.27
CA GLY A 3 -3.22 -41.64 3.90
C GLY A 3 -2.69 -40.50 3.02
N PHE A 4 -3.32 -39.34 3.12
CA PHE A 4 -2.92 -38.14 2.39
C PHE A 4 -1.54 -37.67 2.88
N HIS A 5 -0.51 -37.78 2.03
CA HIS A 5 0.84 -37.27 2.29
C HIS A 5 1.10 -36.03 1.43
N PRO A 6 0.73 -34.82 1.91
CA PRO A 6 1.01 -33.61 1.16
C PRO A 6 2.52 -33.37 1.13
N HIS A 7 3.08 -33.28 -0.07
CA HIS A 7 4.48 -32.92 -0.26
C HIS A 7 4.68 -31.48 0.23
N LEU A 8 5.60 -31.31 1.18
CA LEU A 8 5.91 -30.00 1.71
C LEU A 8 6.45 -29.12 0.58
N PRO A 9 5.92 -27.90 0.37
CA PRO A 9 6.43 -27.02 -0.67
C PRO A 9 7.90 -26.74 -0.39
N GLY A 10 8.74 -26.95 -1.42
CA GLY A 10 10.18 -26.83 -1.29
C GLY A 10 10.59 -25.46 -0.76
N PHE A 11 11.68 -25.41 0.00
CA PHE A 11 12.15 -24.19 0.67
C PHE A 11 12.24 -22.97 -0.26
N LYS A 12 12.68 -23.18 -1.51
CA LYS A 12 12.76 -22.16 -2.56
C LYS A 12 11.40 -21.49 -2.85
N HIS A 13 10.32 -22.26 -2.91
CA HIS A 13 8.97 -21.73 -3.16
C HIS A 13 8.49 -20.88 -1.99
N LYS A 14 8.75 -21.32 -0.74
CA LYS A 14 8.40 -20.56 0.47
C LYS A 14 9.18 -19.24 0.55
N PHE A 15 10.46 -19.27 0.20
CA PHE A 15 11.30 -18.07 0.20
C PHE A 15 10.85 -17.06 -0.86
N LEU A 16 10.65 -17.50 -2.11
CA LEU A 16 10.20 -16.63 -3.19
C LEU A 16 8.82 -16.04 -2.91
N ALA A 17 7.88 -16.85 -2.41
CA ALA A 17 6.55 -16.37 -2.03
C ALA A 17 6.63 -15.28 -0.94
N LYS A 18 7.49 -15.46 0.07
CA LYS A 18 7.72 -14.45 1.11
C LYS A 18 8.39 -13.19 0.58
N ALA A 19 9.38 -13.32 -0.29
CA ALA A 19 10.07 -12.19 -0.89
C ALA A 19 9.11 -11.35 -1.77
N LEU A 20 8.27 -12.01 -2.57
CA LEU A 20 7.24 -11.35 -3.39
C LEU A 20 6.14 -10.71 -2.54
N GLY A 21 5.66 -11.39 -1.50
CA GLY A 21 4.69 -10.81 -0.57
C GLY A 21 5.26 -9.60 0.17
N ALA A 22 6.51 -9.71 0.64
CA ALA A 22 7.21 -8.62 1.31
C ALA A 22 7.45 -7.43 0.37
N SER A 23 7.82 -7.66 -0.90
CA SER A 23 8.01 -6.58 -1.87
C SER A 23 6.70 -5.86 -2.21
N MET A 24 5.58 -6.60 -2.31
CA MET A 24 4.26 -6.01 -2.51
C MET A 24 3.90 -5.06 -1.36
N TRP A 25 4.00 -5.53 -0.10
CA TRP A 25 3.71 -4.70 1.06
C TRP A 25 4.68 -3.54 1.20
N PHE A 26 5.98 -3.78 0.97
CA PHE A 26 7.00 -2.72 0.94
C PHE A 26 6.62 -1.62 -0.06
N PHE A 27 6.16 -2.00 -1.26
CA PHE A 27 5.73 -1.03 -2.27
C PHE A 27 4.51 -0.22 -1.83
N ILE A 28 3.53 -0.85 -1.19
CA ILE A 28 2.36 -0.14 -0.64
C ILE A 28 2.78 0.89 0.41
N PHE A 29 3.66 0.51 1.35
CA PHE A 29 4.14 1.45 2.38
C PHE A 29 5.02 2.56 1.81
N TYR A 30 5.86 2.24 0.82
CA TYR A 30 6.64 3.22 0.08
C TYR A 30 5.74 4.26 -0.59
N ARG A 31 4.74 3.79 -1.33
CA ARG A 31 3.76 4.64 -2.02
C ARG A 31 2.91 5.44 -1.03
N ALA A 32 2.51 4.84 0.09
CA ALA A 32 1.75 5.51 1.14
C ALA A 32 2.54 6.63 1.83
N ARG A 33 3.88 6.54 1.87
CA ARG A 33 4.73 7.61 2.39
C ARG A 33 4.92 8.75 1.38
N GLU A 34 5.05 8.44 0.09
CA GLU A 34 5.18 9.46 -0.96
C GLU A 34 3.84 10.15 -1.29
N ASP A 35 2.76 9.38 -1.45
CA ASP A 35 1.42 9.89 -1.76
C ASP A 35 0.57 10.13 -0.51
N GLY A 36 1.10 9.85 0.69
CA GLY A 36 0.40 10.03 1.97
C GLY A 36 -0.27 11.38 2.14
N PRO A 37 0.39 12.52 1.82
CA PRO A 37 -0.24 13.84 1.90
C PRO A 37 -1.42 14.01 0.93
N LYS A 38 -1.41 13.28 -0.19
CA LYS A 38 -2.42 13.37 -1.26
C LYS A 38 -3.61 12.45 -1.01
N LEU A 39 -3.39 11.33 -0.32
CA LEU A 39 -4.43 10.38 0.11
C LEU A 39 -5.09 10.76 1.44
N LEU A 40 -4.36 11.44 2.35
CA LEU A 40 -4.89 11.91 3.64
C LEU A 40 -5.72 13.21 3.54
N GLY A 41 -6.01 13.70 2.33
CA GLY A 41 -6.87 14.87 2.13
C GLY A 41 -6.29 16.21 2.61
N LEU A 42 -5.03 16.25 3.07
CA LEU A 42 -4.36 17.46 3.57
C LEU A 42 -4.05 18.51 2.49
N LYS A 43 -4.28 18.19 1.21
CA LYS A 43 -4.19 19.12 0.08
C LYS A 43 -5.34 18.89 -0.88
N HIS A 44 -6.49 19.49 -0.56
CA HIS A 44 -7.55 19.65 -1.55
C HIS A 44 -7.23 20.84 -2.46
N PRO A 45 -7.25 20.69 -3.81
CA PRO A 45 -6.93 21.78 -4.74
C PRO A 45 -7.90 22.98 -4.67
N TRP A 46 -9.01 22.90 -3.92
CA TRP A 46 -10.00 23.96 -3.74
C TRP A 46 -9.95 24.67 -2.38
N GLU A 47 -9.09 24.24 -1.43
CA GLU A 47 -8.93 24.95 -0.14
C GLU A 47 -8.28 26.34 -0.28
N GLY A 48 -7.68 26.65 -1.43
CA GLY A 48 -7.18 27.99 -1.74
C GLY A 48 -8.23 28.96 -2.30
N HIS A 49 -9.47 28.51 -2.53
CA HIS A 49 -10.53 29.32 -3.14
C HIS A 49 -11.74 29.43 -2.21
N GLY A 50 -11.59 30.17 -1.11
CA GLY A 50 -12.70 30.51 -0.23
C GLY A 50 -12.46 31.84 0.50
N HIS A 51 -13.23 32.85 0.08
CA HIS A 51 -13.56 34.08 0.83
C HIS A 51 -12.44 35.13 1.07
N LYS A 52 -12.12 35.91 0.02
CA LYS A 52 -11.91 37.36 0.22
C LYS A 52 -13.26 38.05 0.01
N HIS A 53 -13.97 38.31 1.10
CA HIS A 53 -15.11 39.21 1.07
C HIS A 53 -14.60 40.58 0.61
N HIS A 54 -15.15 41.05 -0.52
CA HIS A 54 -15.23 42.46 -0.81
C HIS A 54 -16.09 43.08 0.28
N GLU A 55 -15.52 43.92 1.14
CA GLU A 55 -16.27 44.92 1.89
C GLU A 55 -15.70 46.30 1.50
N GLU A 56 -16.65 47.21 1.23
CA GLU A 56 -16.54 48.58 0.69
C GLU A 56 -15.53 49.50 1.38
#